data_AF-A0A4Q3BY29-F1
#
_entry.id   AF-A0A4Q3BY29-F1
#
_cell.length_a   1.000
_cell.length_b   1.000
_cell.length_c   1.000
_cell.angle_alpha   90.00
_cell.angle_beta   90.00
_cell.angle_gamma   90.00
#
_symmetry.space_group_name_H-M   'P 1'
#
loop_
_entity.id
_entity.type
_entity.pdbx_description
1 polymer ?
#
loop_
_entity_poly.entity_id
_entity_poly.type
_entity_poly.pdbx_seq_one_letter_code
_entity_poly.pdbx_strand_id
1 'polypeptide(L)'
;AFSMINAFVFLWPGDILYPYALCGLVLFPFRNMAPRKLLMCALFLLAFGIYRDTSTMYANKAMIENGRKAEMLEKQRKKLTDDQKGALRKWKRYSEENSSEGYMKAAEGETAETKQADYFKLFAIIRGVNAEIQSVFFYNSWWDPLLLFFTGMALFKSGFLTGSKPTWLYIIIAVLGIGIGLTINYFVLSLAYTSRFDGVKITEAMPFEPYQVRRVAQTLGYLSLLILLYKISPIRKVLNIFTPVGQMAFTNYLSQSIFAAVIFYGLGWFGEFQRYQVYIIVACIWVFQIIFSTIWLKYFLFGPFEWLWRSLTYQKLQPFRKTEQLETVL
;
A
#
# COMPACT_ATOMS: atom_id res chain seq x y z
N ALA A 1 14.29 -13.66 4.06
CA ALA A 1 13.98 -14.90 3.31
C ALA A 1 12.60 -14.84 2.65
N PHE A 2 11.49 -14.89 3.41
CA PHE A 2 10.12 -14.90 2.84
C PHE A 2 9.81 -13.77 1.87
N SER A 3 10.21 -12.54 2.20
CA SER A 3 10.09 -11.40 1.30
C SER A 3 10.73 -11.65 -0.07
N MET A 4 11.96 -12.20 -0.10
CA MET A 4 12.66 -12.47 -1.35
C MET A 4 11.97 -13.57 -2.16
N ILE A 5 11.44 -14.58 -1.49
CA ILE A 5 10.65 -15.63 -2.15
C ILE A 5 9.38 -15.01 -2.74
N ASN A 6 8.65 -14.19 -1.99
CA ASN A 6 7.43 -13.57 -2.49
C ASN A 6 7.72 -12.64 -3.68
N ALA A 7 8.70 -11.76 -3.54
CA ALA A 7 9.07 -10.78 -4.55
C ALA A 7 9.60 -11.43 -5.84
N PHE A 8 10.49 -12.41 -5.72
CA PHE A 8 11.25 -12.92 -6.86
C PHE A 8 10.82 -14.31 -7.33
N VAL A 9 10.28 -15.17 -6.47
CA VAL A 9 9.82 -16.52 -6.85
C VAL A 9 8.32 -16.52 -7.14
N PHE A 10 7.52 -15.83 -6.33
CA PHE A 10 6.08 -15.66 -6.60
C PHE A 10 5.78 -14.46 -7.49
N LEU A 11 6.82 -13.82 -8.03
CA LEU A 11 6.73 -12.74 -9.02
C LEU A 11 5.83 -11.58 -8.57
N TRP A 12 5.81 -11.28 -7.26
CA TRP A 12 4.94 -10.25 -6.71
C TRP A 12 5.64 -8.89 -6.68
N PRO A 13 5.21 -7.91 -7.50
CA PRO A 13 5.69 -6.55 -7.36
C PRO A 13 5.10 -5.92 -6.10
N GLY A 14 5.94 -5.27 -5.28
CA GLY A 14 5.47 -4.56 -4.09
C GLY A 14 5.30 -5.43 -2.84
N ASP A 15 6.19 -6.41 -2.65
CA ASP A 15 6.27 -7.13 -1.37
C ASP A 15 6.50 -6.18 -0.19
N ILE A 16 5.64 -6.25 0.82
CA ILE A 16 5.70 -5.39 2.02
C ILE A 16 6.48 -6.03 3.17
N LEU A 17 6.85 -7.31 3.06
CA LEU A 17 7.54 -8.02 4.13
C LEU A 17 8.96 -7.48 4.34
N TYR A 18 9.66 -7.10 3.26
CA TYR A 18 10.95 -6.42 3.35
C TYR A 18 10.88 -5.10 4.13
N PRO A 19 10.07 -4.11 3.71
CA PRO A 19 10.00 -2.83 4.42
C PRO A 19 9.48 -3.00 5.86
N TYR A 20 8.57 -3.93 6.12
CA TYR A 20 8.06 -4.18 7.47
C TYR A 20 9.10 -4.81 8.39
N ALA A 21 9.94 -5.71 7.88
CA ALA A 21 11.04 -6.27 8.65
C ALA A 21 12.03 -5.18 9.07
N LEU A 22 12.41 -4.29 8.15
CA LEU A 22 13.30 -3.16 8.45
C LEU A 22 12.68 -2.18 9.44
N CYS A 23 11.41 -1.81 9.24
CA CYS A 23 10.69 -0.96 10.18
C CYS A 23 10.61 -1.62 11.57
N GLY A 24 10.38 -2.93 11.65
CA GLY A 24 10.36 -3.68 12.90
C GLY A 24 11.64 -3.54 13.72
N LEU A 25 12.81 -3.57 13.06
CA LEU A 25 14.11 -3.32 13.71
C LEU A 25 14.19 -1.90 14.28
N VAL A 26 13.73 -0.90 13.52
CA VAL A 26 13.69 0.51 13.96
C VAL A 26 12.70 0.71 15.11
N LEU A 27 11.58 0.00 15.12
CA LEU A 27 10.53 0.14 16.12
C LEU A 27 10.86 -0.57 17.44
N PHE A 28 11.74 -1.57 17.42
CA PHE A 28 12.04 -2.40 18.60
C PHE A 28 12.45 -1.61 19.85
N PRO A 29 13.32 -0.57 19.79
CA PRO A 29 13.64 0.27 20.94
C PRO A 29 12.44 1.05 21.50
N PHE A 30 11.44 1.33 20.66
CA PHE A 30 10.24 2.10 21.01
C PHE A 30 9.13 1.22 21.63
N ARG A 31 9.31 -0.10 21.69
CA ARG A 31 8.28 -1.04 22.17
C ARG A 31 7.78 -0.78 23.59
N ASN A 32 8.58 -0.14 24.44
CA ASN A 32 8.22 0.23 25.82
C ASN A 32 7.78 1.69 25.97
N MET A 33 7.84 2.49 24.89
CA MET A 33 7.47 3.89 24.91
C MET A 33 5.98 4.09 25.21
N ALA A 34 5.66 5.13 25.98
CA ALA A 34 4.29 5.48 26.34
C ALA A 34 3.46 5.91 25.11
N PRO A 35 2.13 5.67 25.09
CA PRO A 35 1.26 5.99 23.94
C PRO A 35 1.40 7.43 23.45
N ARG A 36 1.48 8.41 24.36
CA ARG A 36 1.60 9.84 24.02
C ARG A 36 2.86 10.13 23.21
N LYS A 37 4.00 9.55 23.59
CA LYS A 37 5.28 9.75 22.89
C LYS A 37 5.28 9.06 21.52
N LEU A 38 4.70 7.87 21.42
CA LEU A 38 4.50 7.18 20.13
C LEU A 38 3.62 8.02 19.19
N LEU A 39 2.57 8.65 19.70
CA LEU A 39 1.74 9.56 18.92
C LEU A 39 2.52 10.81 18.47
N MET A 40 3.41 11.36 19.30
CA MET A 40 4.30 12.46 18.88
C MET A 40 5.24 12.04 17.75
N CYS A 41 5.81 10.82 17.79
CA CYS A 41 6.59 10.28 16.68
C CYS A 41 5.75 10.18 15.40
N ALA A 42 4.52 9.67 15.49
CA ALA A 42 3.61 9.60 14.36
C ALA A 42 3.28 11.01 13.81
N LEU A 43 2.95 11.98 14.66
CA LEU A 43 2.65 13.35 14.24
C LEU A 43 3.86 14.03 13.58
N PHE A 44 5.07 13.80 14.10
CA PHE A 44 6.29 14.28 13.47
C PHE A 44 6.47 13.68 12.06
N LEU A 45 6.32 12.36 11.90
CA LEU A 45 6.45 11.71 10.60
C LEU A 45 5.33 12.14 9.62
N LEU A 46 4.13 12.42 10.13
CA LEU A 46 3.04 12.97 9.34
C LEU A 46 3.40 14.37 8.81
N ALA A 47 3.88 15.26 9.69
CA ALA A 47 4.30 16.60 9.30
C ALA A 47 5.47 16.56 8.32
N PHE A 48 6.46 15.69 8.57
CA PHE A 48 7.58 15.45 7.66
C PHE A 48 7.10 14.96 6.29
N GLY A 49 6.19 14.00 6.25
CA GLY A 49 5.61 13.48 5.02
C GLY A 49 4.87 14.54 4.22
N ILE A 50 4.00 15.31 4.87
CA ILE A 50 3.28 16.44 4.25
C ILE A 50 4.27 17.43 3.65
N TYR A 51 5.29 17.82 4.43
CA TYR A 51 6.31 18.77 3.97
C TYR A 51 7.08 18.22 2.77
N ARG A 52 7.57 16.98 2.83
CA ARG A 52 8.34 16.34 1.77
C ARG A 52 7.52 16.24 0.48
N ASP A 53 6.32 15.69 0.57
CA ASP A 53 5.46 15.43 -0.60
C ASP A 53 5.04 16.76 -1.24
N THR A 54 4.68 17.76 -0.42
CA THR A 54 4.36 19.12 -0.90
C THR A 54 5.59 19.79 -1.52
N SER A 55 6.77 19.69 -0.90
CA SER A 55 8.02 20.26 -1.45
C SER A 55 8.37 19.64 -2.80
N THR A 56 8.19 18.33 -2.95
CA THR A 56 8.38 17.62 -4.21
C THR A 56 7.41 18.11 -5.29
N MET A 57 6.13 18.30 -4.93
CA MET A 57 5.12 18.87 -5.84
C MET A 57 5.54 20.27 -6.32
N TYR A 58 6.00 21.15 -5.41
CA TYR A 58 6.47 22.49 -5.79
C TYR A 58 7.75 22.45 -6.63
N ALA A 59 8.67 21.52 -6.37
CA ALA A 59 9.83 21.31 -7.24
C ALA A 59 9.42 20.90 -8.65
N ASN A 60 8.39 20.04 -8.78
CA ASN A 60 7.83 19.67 -10.08
C ASN A 60 7.16 20.87 -10.77
N LYS A 61 6.41 21.71 -10.05
CA LYS A 61 5.85 22.96 -10.59
C LYS A 61 6.93 23.89 -11.14
N ALA A 62 8.00 24.10 -10.38
CA ALA A 62 9.12 24.93 -10.82
C ALA A 62 9.83 24.33 -12.05
N MET A 63 9.96 23.00 -12.11
CA MET A 63 10.52 22.30 -13.27
C MET A 63 9.64 22.49 -14.53
N ILE A 64 8.32 22.39 -14.40
CA ILE A 64 7.36 22.64 -15.48
C ILE A 64 7.47 24.08 -15.98
N GLU A 65 7.45 25.05 -15.07
CA GLU A 65 7.54 26.48 -15.41
C GLU A 65 8.84 26.80 -16.17
N ASN A 66 9.98 26.36 -15.65
CA ASN A 66 11.28 26.57 -16.28
C ASN A 66 11.40 25.88 -17.64
N GLY A 67 10.85 24.68 -17.76
CA GLY A 67 10.78 23.92 -19.00
C GLY A 67 9.98 24.62 -20.08
N ARG A 68 8.79 25.13 -19.74
CA ARG A 68 7.93 25.87 -20.68
C ARG A 68 8.55 27.20 -21.09
N LYS A 69 9.25 27.91 -20.18
CA LYS A 69 10.03 29.11 -20.54
C LYS A 69 11.11 28.78 -21.57
N ALA A 70 11.86 27.70 -21.37
CA ALA A 70 12.86 27.24 -22.34
C ALA A 70 12.22 26.81 -23.67
N GLU A 71 11.06 26.14 -23.64
CA GLU A 71 10.32 25.74 -24.83
C GLU A 71 9.83 26.94 -25.65
N MET A 72 9.36 28.01 -24.98
CA MET A 72 8.96 29.26 -25.65
C MET A 72 10.16 29.94 -26.32
N LEU A 73 11.32 29.98 -25.67
CA LEU A 73 12.55 30.53 -26.25
C LEU A 73 13.02 29.71 -27.46
N GLU A 74 12.94 28.38 -27.39
CA GLU A 74 13.22 27.47 -28.52
C GLU A 74 12.28 27.76 -29.71
N LYS A 75 10.98 27.90 -29.46
CA LYS A 75 9.97 28.27 -30.49
C LYS A 75 10.23 29.64 -31.11
N GLN A 76 10.78 30.58 -30.34
CA GLN A 76 11.22 31.90 -30.83
C GLN A 76 12.57 31.86 -31.57
N ARG A 77 13.16 30.67 -31.77
CA ARG A 77 14.51 30.47 -32.35
C ARG A 77 15.61 31.21 -31.60
N LYS A 78 15.42 31.51 -30.31
CA LYS A 78 16.45 32.10 -29.46
C LYS A 78 17.43 31.02 -29.01
N LYS A 79 18.71 31.38 -28.95
CA LYS A 79 19.76 30.47 -28.46
C LYS A 79 19.55 30.19 -26.98
N LEU A 80 19.33 28.92 -26.63
CA LEU A 80 19.18 28.50 -25.23
C LEU A 80 20.53 28.41 -24.53
N THR A 81 20.58 28.81 -23.26
CA THR A 81 21.69 28.49 -22.35
C THR A 81 21.70 26.98 -22.05
N ASP A 82 22.80 26.46 -21.53
CA ASP A 82 22.90 25.02 -21.21
C ASP A 82 21.91 24.60 -20.11
N ASP A 83 21.67 25.49 -19.13
CA ASP A 83 20.63 25.30 -18.11
C ASP A 83 19.22 25.24 -18.73
N GLN A 84 18.93 26.12 -19.68
CA GLN A 84 17.63 26.12 -20.39
C GLN A 84 17.45 24.87 -21.23
N LYS A 85 18.50 24.38 -21.92
CA LYS A 85 18.46 23.08 -22.62
C LYS A 85 18.20 21.94 -21.63
N GLY A 86 18.83 21.98 -20.45
CA GLY A 86 18.61 21.01 -19.38
C GLY A 86 17.16 21.01 -18.87
N ALA A 87 16.61 22.20 -18.60
CA ALA A 87 15.23 22.39 -18.17
C ALA A 87 14.24 21.88 -19.25
N LEU A 88 14.49 22.21 -20.51
CA LEU A 88 13.67 21.76 -21.63
C LEU A 88 13.67 20.23 -21.78
N ARG A 89 14.83 19.58 -21.65
CA ARG A 89 14.91 18.11 -21.69
C ARG A 89 14.12 17.46 -20.55
N LYS A 90 14.27 17.96 -19.32
CA LYS A 90 13.52 17.46 -18.15
C LYS A 90 12.02 17.63 -18.33
N TRP A 91 11.60 18.79 -18.82
CA TRP A 91 10.19 19.09 -19.08
C TRP A 91 9.58 18.24 -20.18
N LYS A 92 10.25 18.08 -21.33
CA LYS A 92 9.76 17.22 -22.42
C LYS A 92 9.56 15.79 -21.92
N ARG A 93 10.56 15.22 -21.23
CA ARG A 93 10.47 13.89 -20.61
C ARG A 93 9.32 13.79 -19.62
N TYR A 94 9.22 14.73 -18.67
CA TYR A 94 8.17 14.72 -17.66
C TYR A 94 6.77 14.84 -18.28
N SER A 95 6.60 15.73 -19.25
CA SER A 95 5.33 15.94 -19.97
C SER A 95 4.94 14.69 -20.76
N GLU A 96 5.89 14.05 -21.44
CA GLU A 96 5.63 12.79 -22.16
C GLU A 96 5.21 11.70 -21.18
N GLU A 97 5.97 11.46 -20.10
CA GLU A 97 5.73 10.39 -19.13
C GLU A 97 4.47 10.61 -18.26
N ASN A 98 4.05 11.86 -18.02
CA ASN A 98 2.95 12.20 -17.10
C ASN A 98 1.71 12.77 -17.80
N SER A 99 1.66 12.73 -19.14
CA SER A 99 0.45 13.02 -19.89
C SER A 99 -0.50 11.81 -19.90
N SER A 100 -1.78 12.04 -20.16
CA SER A 100 -2.76 10.96 -20.33
C SER A 100 -2.34 9.98 -21.43
N GLU A 101 -1.79 10.49 -22.54
CA GLU A 101 -1.26 9.68 -23.64
C GLU A 101 -0.01 8.88 -23.22
N GLY A 102 0.87 9.51 -22.44
CA GLY A 102 2.04 8.86 -21.85
C GLY A 102 1.68 7.66 -20.98
N TYR A 103 0.72 7.83 -20.06
CA TYR A 103 0.24 6.74 -19.22
C TYR A 103 -0.37 5.60 -20.04
N MET A 104 -1.18 5.91 -21.07
CA MET A 104 -1.75 4.88 -21.95
C MET A 104 -0.66 4.11 -22.70
N LYS A 105 0.29 4.82 -23.32
CA LYS A 105 1.41 4.22 -24.05
C LYS A 105 2.26 3.31 -23.15
N ALA A 106 2.54 3.77 -21.92
CA ALA A 106 3.29 2.98 -20.95
C ALA A 106 2.54 1.69 -20.56
N ALA A 107 1.24 1.80 -20.26
CA ALA A 107 0.40 0.66 -19.91
C ALA A 107 0.24 -0.35 -21.05
N GLU A 108 0.08 0.12 -22.29
CA GLU A 108 0.04 -0.73 -23.48
C GLU A 108 1.36 -1.47 -23.68
N GLY A 109 2.49 -0.77 -23.53
CA GLY A 109 3.83 -1.35 -23.61
C GLY A 109 4.06 -2.43 -22.56
N GLU A 110 3.75 -2.13 -21.29
CA GLU A 110 3.86 -3.09 -20.18
C GLU A 110 2.98 -4.32 -20.40
N THR A 111 1.74 -4.11 -20.87
CA THR A 111 0.81 -5.20 -21.16
C THR A 111 1.32 -6.10 -22.28
N ALA A 112 1.77 -5.51 -23.38
CA ALA A 112 2.31 -6.25 -24.52
C ALA A 112 3.57 -7.05 -24.14
N GLU A 113 4.49 -6.42 -23.39
CA GLU A 113 5.71 -7.08 -22.95
C GLU A 113 5.42 -8.24 -22.00
N THR A 114 4.50 -8.04 -21.05
CA THR A 114 4.14 -9.03 -20.03
C THR A 114 3.41 -10.23 -20.62
N LYS A 115 2.45 -10.01 -21.54
CA LYS A 115 1.70 -11.11 -22.19
C LYS A 115 2.58 -12.04 -23.02
N GLN A 116 3.67 -11.53 -23.57
CA GLN A 116 4.62 -12.30 -24.38
C GLN A 116 5.77 -12.89 -23.55
N ALA A 117 5.82 -12.61 -22.24
CA ALA A 117 6.90 -13.06 -21.39
C ALA A 117 6.72 -14.52 -20.97
N ASP A 118 7.76 -15.32 -21.16
CA ASP A 118 7.90 -16.57 -20.41
C ASP A 118 8.29 -16.28 -18.95
N TYR A 119 8.38 -17.32 -18.13
CA TYR A 119 8.73 -17.18 -16.72
C TYR A 119 10.06 -16.45 -16.50
N PHE A 120 11.09 -16.70 -17.31
CA PHE A 120 12.41 -16.10 -17.11
C PHE A 120 12.44 -14.63 -17.51
N LYS A 121 11.76 -14.27 -18.60
CA LYS A 121 11.59 -12.88 -19.00
C LYS A 121 10.77 -12.12 -17.96
N LEU A 122 9.69 -12.72 -17.47
CA LEU A 122 8.86 -12.12 -16.41
C LEU A 122 9.65 -11.94 -15.11
N PHE A 123 10.44 -12.95 -14.71
CA PHE A 123 11.37 -12.84 -13.59
C PHE A 123 12.35 -11.67 -13.79
N ALA A 124 12.91 -11.50 -14.99
CA ALA A 124 13.85 -10.41 -15.27
C ALA A 124 13.18 -9.02 -15.13
N ILE A 125 11.95 -8.88 -15.64
CA ILE A 125 11.11 -7.67 -15.52
C ILE A 125 10.82 -7.37 -14.04
N ILE A 126 10.20 -8.33 -13.35
CA ILE A 126 9.79 -8.17 -11.95
C ILE A 126 10.99 -7.98 -11.02
N ARG A 127 12.14 -8.60 -11.34
CA ARG A 127 13.38 -8.38 -10.59
C ARG A 127 13.81 -6.91 -10.63
N GLY A 128 13.74 -6.26 -11.81
CA GLY A 128 14.05 -4.83 -11.95
C GLY A 128 13.12 -3.97 -11.12
N VAL A 129 11.81 -4.22 -11.23
CA VAL A 129 10.77 -3.52 -10.46
C VAL A 129 10.97 -3.68 -8.95
N ASN A 130 11.16 -4.90 -8.48
CA ASN A 130 11.34 -5.16 -7.05
C ASN A 130 12.67 -4.63 -6.52
N ALA A 131 13.73 -4.63 -7.32
CA ALA A 131 14.98 -3.98 -6.95
C ALA A 131 14.77 -2.48 -6.72
N GLU A 132 14.04 -1.79 -7.61
CA GLU A 132 13.72 -0.37 -7.44
C GLU A 132 12.83 -0.12 -6.22
N ILE A 133 11.77 -0.93 -6.03
CA ILE A 133 10.85 -0.80 -4.90
C ILE A 133 11.58 -0.99 -3.57
N GLN A 134 12.40 -2.04 -3.45
CA GLN A 134 13.08 -2.40 -2.20
C GLN A 134 14.33 -1.55 -1.93
N SER A 135 14.89 -0.89 -2.94
CA SER A 135 15.98 0.06 -2.78
C SER A 135 15.46 1.50 -2.81
N VAL A 136 15.51 2.13 -3.99
CA VAL A 136 15.26 3.56 -4.19
C VAL A 136 13.93 4.00 -3.60
N PHE A 137 12.84 3.28 -3.87
CA PHE A 137 11.52 3.71 -3.39
C PHE A 137 11.40 3.61 -1.87
N PHE A 138 11.78 2.48 -1.27
CA PHE A 138 11.74 2.31 0.17
C PHE A 138 12.62 3.34 0.91
N TYR A 139 13.87 3.55 0.49
CA TYR A 139 14.75 4.50 1.17
C TYR A 139 14.35 5.97 0.94
N ASN A 140 13.54 6.27 -0.07
CA ASN A 140 12.91 7.58 -0.19
C ASN A 140 11.62 7.70 0.66
N SER A 141 10.97 6.60 1.02
CA SER A 141 9.67 6.58 1.68
C SER A 141 9.64 5.81 3.01
N TRP A 142 10.79 5.59 3.65
CA TRP A 142 10.95 4.79 4.88
C TRP A 142 10.10 5.30 6.06
N TRP A 143 9.85 6.61 6.08
CA TRP A 143 9.05 7.29 7.09
C TRP A 143 7.57 6.90 7.01
N ASP A 144 7.11 6.47 5.83
CA ASP A 144 5.70 6.24 5.52
C ASP A 144 5.11 5.03 6.26
N PRO A 145 5.74 3.83 6.25
CA PRO A 145 5.28 2.72 7.09
C PRO A 145 5.44 3.02 8.59
N LEU A 146 6.53 3.72 8.99
CA LEU A 146 6.76 4.06 10.39
C LEU A 146 5.67 4.96 10.96
N LEU A 147 5.17 5.93 10.18
CA LEU A 147 4.02 6.75 10.55
C LEU A 147 2.84 5.89 11.01
N LEU A 148 2.47 4.89 10.21
CA LEU A 148 1.34 4.01 10.53
C LEU A 148 1.65 3.02 11.66
N PHE A 149 2.90 2.52 11.76
CA PHE A 149 3.29 1.66 12.87
C PHE A 149 3.26 2.40 14.21
N PHE A 150 3.85 3.60 14.29
CA PHE A 150 3.80 4.41 15.50
C PHE A 150 2.35 4.77 15.87
N THR A 151 1.52 5.11 14.89
CA THR A 151 0.08 5.34 15.09
C THR A 151 -0.59 4.09 15.66
N GLY A 152 -0.40 2.92 15.05
CA GLY A 152 -0.96 1.65 15.49
C GLY A 152 -0.50 1.26 16.90
N MET A 153 0.79 1.40 17.21
CA MET A 153 1.32 1.15 18.56
C MET A 153 0.72 2.09 19.60
N ALA A 154 0.57 3.38 19.29
CA ALA A 154 -0.06 4.35 20.18
C ALA A 154 -1.54 4.00 20.44
N LEU A 155 -2.28 3.67 19.39
CA LEU A 155 -3.69 3.28 19.48
C LEU A 155 -3.88 1.95 20.21
N PHE A 156 -3.02 0.97 19.97
CA PHE A 156 -3.05 -0.31 20.69
C PHE A 156 -2.83 -0.10 22.18
N LYS A 157 -1.72 0.54 22.55
CA LYS A 157 -1.35 0.74 23.96
C LYS A 157 -2.28 1.67 24.72
N SER A 158 -2.98 2.57 24.02
CA SER A 158 -4.00 3.40 24.66
C SER A 158 -5.31 2.64 24.94
N GLY A 159 -5.48 1.43 24.41
CA GLY A 159 -6.74 0.67 24.45
C GLY A 159 -7.75 1.06 23.36
N PHE A 160 -7.37 1.96 22.45
CA PHE A 160 -8.24 2.35 21.35
C PHE A 160 -8.56 1.16 20.43
N LEU A 161 -7.55 0.40 20.01
CA LEU A 161 -7.76 -0.77 19.13
C LEU A 161 -8.51 -1.92 19.80
N THR A 162 -8.45 -2.03 21.14
CA THR A 162 -9.17 -3.07 21.90
C THR A 162 -10.63 -2.71 22.17
N GLY A 163 -11.10 -1.55 21.69
CA GLY A 163 -12.49 -1.14 21.88
C GLY A 163 -12.80 -0.55 23.27
N SER A 164 -11.79 -0.34 24.13
CA SER A 164 -11.98 0.06 25.54
C SER A 164 -12.33 1.53 25.74
N LYS A 165 -12.26 2.35 24.69
CA LYS A 165 -12.65 3.77 24.75
C LYS A 165 -14.17 3.94 24.73
N PRO A 166 -14.69 5.09 25.23
CA PRO A 166 -16.12 5.36 25.15
C PRO A 166 -16.60 5.43 23.70
N THR A 167 -17.83 4.95 23.45
CA THR A 167 -18.40 4.83 22.11
C THR A 167 -18.44 6.14 21.33
N TRP A 168 -18.73 7.27 22.01
CA TRP A 168 -18.78 8.60 21.37
C TRP A 168 -17.47 8.98 20.68
N LEU A 169 -16.32 8.56 21.23
CA LEU A 169 -15.01 8.89 20.66
C LEU A 169 -14.84 8.22 19.29
N TYR A 170 -15.25 6.95 19.17
CA TYR A 170 -15.22 6.26 17.89
C TYR A 170 -16.21 6.87 16.89
N ILE A 171 -17.38 7.33 17.33
CA ILE A 171 -18.35 8.01 16.45
C ILE A 171 -17.75 9.28 15.88
N ILE A 172 -17.18 10.14 16.74
CA ILE A 172 -16.56 11.40 16.30
C ILE A 172 -15.42 11.13 15.31
N ILE A 173 -14.51 10.19 15.63
CA ILE A 173 -13.38 9.88 14.75
C ILE A 173 -13.86 9.24 13.44
N ALA A 174 -14.89 8.39 13.47
CA ALA A 174 -15.48 7.82 12.26
C ALA A 174 -16.06 8.92 11.36
N VAL A 175 -16.92 9.77 11.90
CA VAL A 175 -17.59 10.84 11.15
C VAL A 175 -16.58 11.86 10.62
N LEU A 176 -15.68 12.36 11.46
CA LEU A 176 -14.67 13.34 11.03
C LEU A 176 -13.67 12.72 10.06
N GLY A 177 -13.16 11.52 10.35
CA GLY A 177 -12.15 10.86 9.52
C GLY A 177 -12.68 10.52 8.13
N ILE A 178 -13.89 9.96 8.05
CA ILE A 178 -14.56 9.67 6.78
C ILE A 178 -14.98 10.96 6.09
N GLY A 179 -15.55 11.92 6.80
CA GLY A 179 -15.99 13.21 6.24
C GLY A 179 -14.83 13.98 5.60
N ILE A 180 -13.76 14.26 6.36
CA ILE A 180 -12.54 14.91 5.86
C ILE A 180 -11.97 14.12 4.68
N GLY A 181 -11.89 12.80 4.84
CA GLY A 181 -11.39 11.90 3.82
C GLY A 181 -12.14 12.00 2.49
N LEU A 182 -13.46 11.86 2.52
CA LEU A 182 -14.32 11.88 1.34
C LEU A 182 -14.35 13.26 0.68
N THR A 183 -14.35 14.33 1.47
CA THR A 183 -14.29 15.70 0.94
C THR A 183 -13.00 15.94 0.17
N ILE A 184 -11.83 15.57 0.73
CA ILE A 184 -10.56 15.72 0.01
C ILE A 184 -10.54 14.80 -1.23
N ASN A 185 -11.05 13.58 -1.13
CA ASN A 185 -11.16 12.66 -2.28
C ASN A 185 -11.99 13.26 -3.42
N TYR A 186 -13.11 13.91 -3.10
CA TYR A 186 -13.96 14.55 -4.09
C TYR A 186 -13.18 15.63 -4.86
N PHE A 187 -12.47 16.52 -4.18
CA PHE A 187 -11.68 17.56 -4.86
C PHE A 187 -10.52 17.00 -5.68
N VAL A 188 -9.76 16.05 -5.13
CA VAL A 188 -8.64 15.40 -5.84
C VAL A 188 -9.14 14.68 -7.10
N LEU A 189 -10.23 13.92 -6.97
CA LEU A 189 -10.80 13.15 -8.08
C LEU A 189 -11.48 14.05 -9.11
N SER A 190 -12.17 15.10 -8.67
CA SER A 190 -12.76 16.11 -9.56
C SER A 190 -11.68 16.76 -10.40
N LEU A 191 -10.57 17.19 -9.78
CA LEU A 191 -9.43 17.76 -10.49
C LEU A 191 -8.80 16.75 -11.48
N ALA A 192 -8.60 15.50 -11.04
CA ALA A 192 -8.07 14.46 -11.92
C ALA A 192 -8.98 14.23 -13.13
N TYR A 193 -10.29 14.17 -12.92
CA TYR A 193 -11.27 13.97 -13.98
C TYR A 193 -11.34 15.15 -14.95
N THR A 194 -11.44 16.39 -14.46
CA THR A 194 -11.45 17.60 -15.31
C THR A 194 -10.15 17.79 -16.07
N SER A 195 -9.03 17.33 -15.50
CA SER A 195 -7.72 17.31 -16.15
C SER A 195 -7.54 16.14 -17.13
N ARG A 196 -8.54 15.26 -17.29
CA ARG A 196 -8.45 14.02 -18.08
C ARG A 196 -7.29 13.11 -17.64
N PHE A 197 -7.01 13.07 -16.35
CA PHE A 197 -5.91 12.32 -15.74
C PHE A 197 -4.51 12.75 -16.22
N ASP A 198 -4.38 13.96 -16.75
CA ASP A 198 -3.10 14.56 -17.12
C ASP A 198 -2.34 14.99 -15.85
N GLY A 199 -1.24 14.29 -15.56
CA GLY A 199 -0.42 14.49 -14.36
C GLY A 199 0.26 15.85 -14.31
N VAL A 200 0.54 16.47 -15.46
CA VAL A 200 1.06 17.84 -15.52
C VAL A 200 0.01 18.81 -15.02
N LYS A 201 -1.20 18.77 -15.59
CA LYS A 201 -2.30 19.68 -15.21
C LYS A 201 -2.68 19.52 -13.74
N ILE A 202 -2.74 18.27 -13.26
CA ILE A 202 -3.00 17.98 -11.84
C ILE A 202 -1.91 18.60 -10.96
N THR A 203 -0.64 18.40 -11.31
CA THR A 203 0.50 18.95 -10.56
C THR A 203 0.41 20.47 -10.47
N GLU A 204 0.11 21.16 -11.58
CA GLU A 204 0.01 22.61 -11.62
C GLU A 204 -1.16 23.16 -10.79
N ALA A 205 -2.32 22.53 -10.88
CA ALA A 205 -3.55 22.97 -10.24
C ALA A 205 -3.59 22.69 -8.72
N MET A 206 -2.86 21.68 -8.24
CA MET A 206 -2.87 21.32 -6.81
C MET A 206 -2.18 22.38 -5.94
N PRO A 207 -2.85 22.98 -4.93
CA PRO A 207 -2.23 23.99 -4.07
C PRO A 207 -1.25 23.40 -3.04
N PHE A 208 -1.48 22.16 -2.59
CA PHE A 208 -0.59 21.40 -1.72
C PHE A 208 -0.84 19.90 -1.98
N GLU A 209 -0.04 19.01 -1.40
CA GLU A 209 -0.23 17.56 -1.53
C GLU A 209 -1.06 17.01 -0.36
N PRO A 210 -2.38 16.75 -0.52
CA PRO A 210 -3.25 16.38 0.59
C PRO A 210 -3.21 14.90 0.95
N TYR A 211 -2.45 14.08 0.20
CA TYR A 211 -2.49 12.61 0.32
C TYR A 211 -2.33 12.11 1.76
N GLN A 212 -1.35 12.62 2.51
CA GLN A 212 -1.04 12.14 3.85
C GLN A 212 -2.15 12.44 4.86
N VAL A 213 -2.65 13.68 4.87
CA VAL A 213 -3.75 14.11 5.74
C VAL A 213 -5.00 13.30 5.44
N ARG A 214 -5.36 13.20 4.15
CA ARG A 214 -6.50 12.42 3.69
C ARG A 214 -6.40 10.96 4.12
N ARG A 215 -5.26 10.32 3.87
CA ARG A 215 -5.06 8.89 4.14
C ARG A 215 -5.17 8.60 5.64
N VAL A 216 -4.46 9.35 6.50
CA VAL A 216 -4.50 9.13 7.95
C VAL A 216 -5.91 9.37 8.51
N ALA A 217 -6.59 10.44 8.07
CA ALA A 217 -7.98 10.71 8.46
C ALA A 217 -8.92 9.56 8.08
N GLN A 218 -8.85 9.08 6.83
CA GLN A 218 -9.66 7.95 6.36
C GLN A 218 -9.34 6.66 7.11
N THR A 219 -8.07 6.35 7.34
CA THR A 219 -7.66 5.16 8.08
C THR A 219 -8.25 5.17 9.49
N LEU A 220 -8.12 6.29 10.21
CA LEU A 220 -8.71 6.42 11.55
C LEU A 220 -10.25 6.36 11.51
N GLY A 221 -10.87 6.94 10.48
CA GLY A 221 -12.30 6.90 10.25
C GLY A 221 -12.83 5.48 10.05
N TYR A 222 -12.25 4.73 9.10
CA TYR A 222 -12.62 3.33 8.82
C TYR A 222 -12.30 2.40 9.98
N LEU A 223 -11.17 2.60 10.67
CA LEU A 223 -10.84 1.83 11.87
C LEU A 223 -11.89 2.03 12.97
N SER A 224 -12.29 3.27 13.21
CA SER A 224 -13.31 3.59 14.22
C SER A 224 -14.68 3.04 13.84
N LEU A 225 -15.05 3.14 12.56
CA LEU A 225 -16.26 2.53 12.02
C LEU A 225 -16.25 1.00 12.23
N LEU A 226 -15.15 0.33 11.91
CA LEU A 226 -15.02 -1.12 12.09
C LEU A 226 -15.18 -1.52 13.56
N ILE A 227 -14.57 -0.77 14.49
CA ILE A 227 -14.73 -1.01 15.93
C ILE A 227 -16.18 -0.80 16.38
N LEU A 228 -16.85 0.25 15.89
CA LEU A 228 -18.28 0.50 16.17
C LEU A 228 -19.16 -0.65 15.65
N LEU A 229 -18.94 -1.09 14.42
CA LEU A 229 -19.64 -2.23 13.82
C LEU A 229 -19.41 -3.51 14.62
N TYR A 230 -18.18 -3.74 15.11
CA TYR A 230 -17.86 -4.89 15.96
C TYR A 230 -18.52 -4.82 17.35
N LYS A 231 -18.88 -3.62 17.84
CA LYS A 231 -19.66 -3.47 19.08
C LYS A 231 -21.13 -3.91 18.92
N ILE A 232 -21.67 -3.95 17.70
CA ILE A 232 -23.06 -4.33 17.41
C ILE A 232 -23.16 -5.87 17.30
N SER A 233 -23.97 -6.50 18.17
CA SER A 233 -23.99 -7.97 18.34
C SER A 233 -24.30 -8.76 17.05
N PRO A 234 -25.35 -8.46 16.26
CA PRO A 234 -25.59 -9.15 14.99
C PRO A 234 -24.44 -9.00 13.99
N ILE A 235 -23.87 -7.79 13.89
CA ILE A 235 -22.78 -7.49 12.96
C ILE A 235 -21.48 -8.19 13.39
N ARG A 236 -21.21 -8.26 14.70
CA ARG A 236 -20.08 -9.01 15.26
C ARG A 236 -20.07 -10.46 14.80
N LYS A 237 -21.24 -11.13 14.75
CA LYS A 237 -21.34 -12.52 14.27
C LYS A 237 -20.86 -12.65 12.82
N VAL A 238 -21.21 -11.69 11.97
CA VAL A 238 -20.76 -11.65 10.56
C VAL A 238 -19.26 -11.35 10.50
N LEU A 239 -18.78 -10.35 11.24
CA LEU A 239 -17.36 -9.99 11.26
C LEU A 239 -16.46 -11.11 11.80
N ASN A 240 -16.98 -11.96 12.69
CA ASN A 240 -16.24 -13.11 13.21
C ASN A 240 -15.89 -14.16 12.14
N ILE A 241 -16.55 -14.15 10.97
CA ILE A 241 -16.19 -14.99 9.81
C ILE A 241 -14.75 -14.69 9.35
N PHE A 242 -14.25 -13.48 9.56
CA PHE A 242 -12.88 -13.10 9.20
C PHE A 242 -11.83 -13.48 10.25
N THR A 243 -12.24 -14.00 11.42
CA THR A 243 -11.29 -14.38 12.50
C THR A 243 -10.25 -15.40 12.04
N PRO A 244 -10.62 -16.51 11.36
CA PRO A 244 -9.64 -17.48 10.86
C PRO A 244 -8.70 -16.87 9.81
N VAL A 245 -9.21 -15.96 8.97
CA VAL A 245 -8.41 -15.26 7.97
C VAL A 245 -7.32 -14.40 8.62
N GLY A 246 -7.67 -13.71 9.73
CA GLY A 246 -6.72 -12.93 10.52
C GLY A 246 -5.66 -13.78 11.24
N GLN A 247 -6.03 -14.98 11.70
CA GLN A 247 -5.09 -15.93 12.30
C GLN A 247 -4.12 -16.54 11.26
N MET A 248 -4.51 -16.53 9.98
CA MET A 248 -3.71 -17.00 8.84
C MET A 248 -3.28 -15.85 7.92
N ALA A 249 -3.10 -14.64 8.45
CA ALA A 249 -2.85 -13.46 7.63
C ALA A 249 -1.59 -13.57 6.75
N PHE A 250 -0.53 -14.24 7.24
CA PHE A 250 0.71 -14.39 6.49
C PHE A 250 0.56 -15.44 5.38
N THR A 251 -0.11 -16.56 5.64
CA THR A 251 -0.47 -17.53 4.59
C THR A 251 -1.38 -16.92 3.53
N ASN A 252 -2.39 -16.15 3.95
CA ASN A 252 -3.33 -15.53 3.04
C ASN A 252 -2.65 -14.47 2.17
N TYR A 253 -1.72 -13.69 2.73
CA TYR A 253 -0.93 -12.74 1.96
C TYR A 253 -0.09 -13.43 0.87
N LEU A 254 0.69 -14.46 1.21
CA LEU A 254 1.54 -15.14 0.23
C LEU A 254 0.72 -15.91 -0.82
N SER A 255 -0.41 -16.50 -0.42
CA SER A 255 -1.29 -17.16 -1.39
C SER A 255 -1.99 -16.19 -2.33
N GLN A 256 -2.27 -14.94 -1.92
CA GLN A 256 -2.76 -13.90 -2.84
C GLN A 256 -1.74 -13.63 -3.95
N SER A 257 -0.46 -13.50 -3.59
CA SER A 257 0.62 -13.32 -4.56
C SER A 257 0.71 -14.49 -5.54
N ILE A 258 0.63 -15.73 -5.04
CA ILE A 258 0.62 -16.95 -5.88
C ILE A 258 -0.61 -16.97 -6.80
N PHE A 259 -1.81 -16.73 -6.28
CA PHE A 259 -3.03 -16.74 -7.08
C PHE A 259 -2.99 -15.67 -8.16
N ALA A 260 -2.55 -14.46 -7.83
CA ALA A 260 -2.42 -13.39 -8.81
C ALA A 260 -1.39 -13.74 -9.89
N ALA A 261 -0.23 -14.31 -9.52
CA ALA A 261 0.77 -14.73 -10.49
C ALA A 261 0.23 -15.83 -11.42
N VAL A 262 -0.47 -16.84 -10.87
CA VAL A 262 -1.11 -17.89 -11.68
C VAL A 262 -2.17 -17.31 -12.60
N ILE A 263 -3.05 -16.45 -12.09
CA ILE A 263 -4.18 -15.91 -12.86
C ILE A 263 -3.70 -14.94 -13.95
N PHE A 264 -2.89 -13.94 -13.60
CA PHE A 264 -2.55 -12.88 -14.54
C PHE A 264 -1.36 -13.23 -15.43
N TYR A 265 -0.38 -13.99 -14.93
CA TYR A 265 0.77 -14.41 -15.72
C TYR A 265 0.60 -15.83 -16.27
N GLY A 266 0.23 -16.79 -15.42
CA GLY A 266 0.08 -18.20 -15.82
C GLY A 266 -1.06 -18.46 -16.81
N LEU A 267 -2.24 -17.85 -16.60
CA LEU A 267 -3.38 -17.93 -17.52
C LEU A 267 -3.38 -16.82 -18.58
N GLY A 268 -2.40 -15.91 -18.53
CA GLY A 268 -2.26 -14.82 -19.51
C GLY A 268 -3.31 -13.72 -19.40
N TRP A 269 -3.97 -13.53 -18.26
CA TRP A 269 -5.03 -12.51 -18.08
C TRP A 269 -4.51 -11.10 -17.77
N PHE A 270 -3.20 -10.87 -17.81
CA PHE A 270 -2.62 -9.56 -17.54
C PHE A 270 -3.16 -8.50 -18.51
N GLY A 271 -3.73 -7.42 -17.97
CA GLY A 271 -4.31 -6.34 -18.78
C GLY A 271 -5.61 -6.66 -19.52
N GLU A 272 -6.26 -7.81 -19.25
CA GLU A 272 -7.52 -8.21 -19.93
C GLU A 272 -8.79 -7.63 -19.28
N PHE A 273 -8.72 -7.23 -18.02
CA PHE A 273 -9.89 -6.85 -17.23
C PHE A 273 -9.98 -5.36 -16.97
N GLN A 274 -11.20 -4.83 -17.07
CA GLN A 274 -11.55 -3.53 -16.53
C GLN A 274 -11.41 -3.51 -15.01
N ARG A 275 -11.15 -2.33 -14.43
CA ARG A 275 -10.91 -2.17 -12.98
C ARG A 275 -12.00 -2.81 -12.11
N TYR A 276 -13.27 -2.71 -12.51
CA TYR A 276 -14.38 -3.29 -11.74
C TYR A 276 -14.45 -4.82 -11.85
N GLN A 277 -14.04 -5.41 -12.98
CA GLN A 277 -14.03 -6.86 -13.17
C GLN A 277 -12.96 -7.53 -12.29
N VAL A 278 -11.83 -6.84 -12.06
CA VAL A 278 -10.80 -7.31 -11.12
C VAL A 278 -11.36 -7.51 -9.71
N TYR A 279 -12.33 -6.70 -9.26
CA TYR A 279 -12.95 -6.90 -7.94
C TYR A 279 -13.74 -8.21 -7.83
N ILE A 280 -14.22 -8.78 -8.95
CA ILE A 280 -14.85 -10.09 -8.96
C ILE A 280 -13.81 -11.17 -8.65
N ILE A 281 -12.62 -11.09 -9.28
CA ILE A 281 -11.49 -11.99 -9.01
C ILE A 281 -11.07 -11.89 -7.53
N VAL A 282 -10.95 -10.67 -7.00
CA VAL A 282 -10.65 -10.43 -5.58
C VAL A 282 -11.69 -11.07 -4.67
N ALA A 283 -12.98 -10.90 -4.96
CA ALA A 283 -14.06 -11.51 -4.18
C ALA A 283 -13.98 -13.05 -4.22
N CYS A 284 -13.69 -13.65 -5.38
CA CYS A 284 -13.48 -15.10 -5.49
C CYS A 284 -12.31 -15.59 -4.63
N ILE A 285 -11.16 -14.91 -4.69
CA ILE A 285 -9.99 -15.23 -3.85
C ILE A 285 -10.35 -15.09 -2.36
N TRP A 286 -11.07 -14.04 -1.96
CA TRP A 286 -11.48 -13.84 -0.57
C TRP A 286 -12.44 -14.92 -0.08
N VAL A 287 -13.46 -15.27 -0.86
CA VAL A 287 -14.39 -16.36 -0.51
C VAL A 287 -13.63 -17.67 -0.33
N PHE A 288 -12.73 -17.99 -1.26
CA PHE A 288 -11.86 -19.16 -1.14
C PHE A 288 -11.03 -19.10 0.15
N GLN A 289 -10.33 -17.99 0.43
CA GLN A 289 -9.46 -17.85 1.60
C GLN A 289 -10.22 -17.89 2.92
N ILE A 290 -11.44 -17.36 2.98
CA ILE A 290 -12.32 -17.45 4.15
C ILE A 290 -12.67 -18.91 4.42
N ILE A 291 -13.15 -19.63 3.40
CA ILE A 291 -13.52 -21.05 3.51
C ILE A 291 -12.30 -21.88 3.89
N PHE A 292 -11.20 -21.71 3.15
CA PHE A 292 -9.95 -22.40 3.38
C PHE A 292 -9.43 -22.17 4.80
N SER A 293 -9.31 -20.91 5.25
CA SER A 293 -8.79 -20.61 6.58
C SER A 293 -9.68 -21.18 7.68
N THR A 294 -11.01 -21.14 7.48
CA THR A 294 -11.98 -21.68 8.44
C THR A 294 -11.88 -23.19 8.56
N ILE A 295 -11.78 -23.91 7.44
CA ILE A 295 -11.64 -25.38 7.45
C ILE A 295 -10.25 -25.76 7.98
N TRP A 296 -9.20 -25.09 7.53
CA TRP A 296 -7.82 -25.37 7.90
C TRP A 296 -7.61 -25.31 9.41
N LEU A 297 -8.08 -24.24 10.06
CA LEU A 297 -7.90 -24.05 11.51
C LEU A 297 -8.76 -24.97 12.38
N LYS A 298 -9.64 -25.80 11.80
CA LYS A 298 -10.25 -26.92 12.54
C LYS A 298 -9.24 -28.03 12.83
N TYR A 299 -8.27 -28.24 11.94
CA TYR A 299 -7.33 -29.36 12.02
C TYR A 299 -5.90 -28.94 12.42
N PHE A 300 -5.52 -27.69 12.13
CA PHE A 300 -4.16 -27.18 12.33
C PHE A 300 -4.14 -25.98 13.29
N LEU A 301 -3.00 -25.80 13.96
CA LEU A 301 -2.79 -24.71 14.94
C LEU A 301 -2.46 -23.37 14.27
N PHE A 302 -1.82 -23.40 13.11
CA PHE A 302 -1.34 -22.24 12.38
C PHE A 302 -1.57 -22.45 10.88
N GLY A 303 -1.56 -21.37 10.10
CA GLY A 303 -1.40 -21.49 8.66
C GLY A 303 -0.01 -22.08 8.30
N PRO A 304 0.15 -22.68 7.11
CA PRO A 304 1.40 -23.27 6.66
C PRO A 304 2.61 -22.33 6.76
N PHE A 305 2.46 -21.09 6.30
CA PHE A 305 3.56 -20.13 6.30
C PHE A 305 3.83 -19.56 7.69
N GLU A 306 2.81 -19.40 8.54
CA GLU A 306 2.98 -19.05 9.95
C GLU A 306 3.75 -20.14 10.71
N TRP A 307 3.40 -21.41 10.49
CA TRP A 307 4.09 -22.55 11.08
C TRP A 307 5.57 -22.61 10.64
N LEU A 308 5.82 -22.43 9.34
CA LEU A 308 7.17 -22.43 8.79
C LEU A 308 7.99 -21.27 9.37
N TRP A 309 7.41 -20.06 9.41
CA TRP A 309 8.06 -18.89 10.01
C TRP A 309 8.42 -19.11 11.48
N ARG A 310 7.48 -19.62 12.30
CA ARG A 310 7.74 -19.90 13.72
C ARG A 310 8.80 -20.96 13.89
N SER A 311 8.75 -22.03 13.10
CA SER A 311 9.70 -23.13 13.19
C SER A 311 11.13 -22.69 12.84
N LEU A 312 11.27 -21.83 11.82
CA LEU A 312 12.57 -21.24 11.46
C LEU A 312 13.07 -20.23 12.50
N THR A 313 12.18 -19.39 13.03
CA THR A 313 12.53 -18.36 14.04
C THR A 313 13.08 -18.98 15.31
N TYR A 314 12.43 -20.03 15.81
CA TYR A 314 12.86 -20.74 17.02
C TYR A 314 13.82 -21.90 16.73
N GLN A 315 14.18 -22.13 15.46
CA GLN A 315 15.02 -23.24 15.00
C GLN A 315 14.55 -24.61 15.52
N LYS A 316 13.24 -24.77 15.69
CA LYS A 316 12.59 -25.97 16.23
C LYS A 316 11.26 -26.19 15.54
N LEU A 317 11.02 -27.40 15.05
CA LEU A 317 9.74 -27.80 14.48
C LEU A 317 8.62 -27.60 15.52
N GLN A 318 7.72 -26.67 15.23
CA GLN A 318 6.57 -26.40 16.09
C GLN A 318 5.50 -27.48 15.90
N PRO A 319 4.66 -27.77 16.90
CA PRO A 319 3.44 -28.55 16.70
C PRO A 319 2.59 -27.91 15.60
N PHE A 320 2.10 -28.73 14.66
CA PHE A 320 1.36 -28.23 13.49
C PHE A 320 -0.11 -28.63 13.49
N ARG A 321 -0.40 -29.90 13.75
CA ARG A 321 -1.76 -30.43 13.88
C ARG A 321 -2.26 -30.26 15.30
N LYS A 322 -3.56 -30.02 15.45
CA LYS A 322 -4.23 -30.14 16.74
C LYS A 322 -4.28 -31.61 17.14
N THR A 323 -4.02 -31.89 18.41
CA THR A 323 -4.20 -33.21 19.04
C THR A 323 -5.27 -33.08 20.13
N GLU A 324 -6.01 -34.15 20.42
CA GLU A 324 -7.14 -34.14 21.39
C GLU A 324 -6.75 -33.57 22.78
N GLN A 325 -5.50 -33.76 23.21
CA GLN A 325 -4.98 -33.21 24.48
C GLN A 325 -4.79 -31.68 24.48
N LEU A 326 -4.67 -31.04 23.31
CA LEU A 326 -4.51 -29.59 23.17
C LEU A 326 -5.87 -28.87 23.07
N GLU A 327 -6.96 -29.58 22.75
CA GLU A 327 -8.31 -29.03 22.70
C GLU A 327 -8.95 -28.83 24.09
N THR A 328 -8.43 -29.51 25.12
CA THR A 328 -8.92 -29.41 26.50
C THR A 328 -8.25 -28.30 27.33
N VAL A 329 -7.21 -27.64 26.79
CA VAL A 329 -6.38 -26.66 27.50
C VAL A 329 -6.55 -25.23 26.95
N LEU A 330 -7.23 -25.06 25.81
CA LEU A 330 -7.59 -23.76 25.20
C LEU A 330 -9.09 -23.52 25.32
#